data_AF-A0A2T4YCL3-F1
#
_entry.id   AF-A0A2T4YCL3-F1
#
_cell.length_a   1.000
_cell.length_b   1.000
_cell.length_c   1.000
_cell.angle_alpha   90.00
_cell.angle_beta   90.00
_cell.angle_gamma   90.00
#
_symmetry.space_group_name_H-M   'P 1'
#
loop_
_entity.id
_entity.type
_entity.pdbx_description
1 polymer ?
#
loop_
_entity_poly.entity_id
_entity_poly.type
_entity_poly.pdbx_seq_one_letter_code
_entity_poly.pdbx_strand_id
1 'polypeptide(L)'
;MNENNPYGFRRKSTGRHRIKQIDGVIIECSSRVAKSGSQAHWFKIGTEGYTLFAEDDLSPVVVGDRVQFDYEIRRYRSGSRQEYYAVIADTLTVLTPSQLGSPVSGSVYVLSNPSMPDLLKVGFTTGAVSKRAADLSGVTGVPTGFTIEWVQPVTGDARAVEQRAHAHLAAHRTGKEFYRVPLQVAKNAVISSFAELYPNEAMTMHQAFSERAAAELERRAKLVAIAARKAEHLRMADERKTYEASHKGQWRLHGIVEVVLRDFDQEPERRHPSLWTRLIGVKFEDYAEFNIEARQQADEIVWHFDALWRSREKGYGVTSQYASPDEAQTALLEKVERLCIRNYRATIKVPNKLIVNPPELPSNYRNPRVTLQIPSIDELIFRPEEIAPRRRR
;
A
#
# COMPACT_ATOMS: atom_id res chain seq x y z
N MET A 1 38.91 51.09 21.72
CA MET A 1 39.51 50.33 20.60
C MET A 1 38.63 50.53 19.39
N ASN A 2 39.21 51.11 18.35
CA ASN A 2 38.59 51.43 17.06
C ASN A 2 38.33 50.15 16.26
N GLU A 3 37.25 50.14 15.46
CA GLU A 3 37.27 49.49 14.15
C GLU A 3 36.20 50.09 13.20
N ASN A 4 36.70 51.01 12.36
CA ASN A 4 36.42 51.30 10.95
C ASN A 4 35.00 51.12 10.36
N ASN A 5 34.34 52.26 10.12
CA ASN A 5 33.37 52.46 9.05
C ASN A 5 34.06 53.20 7.87
N PRO A 6 34.28 52.60 6.69
CA PRO A 6 35.10 53.20 5.64
C PRO A 6 34.38 54.13 4.63
N TYR A 7 33.09 54.47 4.81
CA TYR A 7 32.41 55.43 3.92
C TYR A 7 31.57 56.48 4.68
N GLY A 8 32.24 57.23 5.55
CA GLY A 8 31.65 58.39 6.23
C GLY A 8 31.78 59.69 5.43
N PHE A 9 30.93 59.93 4.43
CA PHE A 9 30.70 61.29 3.93
C PHE A 9 29.52 61.93 4.67
N ARG A 10 29.82 62.51 5.85
CA ARG A 10 28.87 63.35 6.59
C ARG A 10 28.75 64.72 5.90
N ARG A 11 27.96 64.82 4.84
CA ARG A 11 27.50 66.12 4.33
C ARG A 11 26.48 66.68 5.31
N LYS A 12 26.84 67.73 6.06
CA LYS A 12 25.86 68.58 6.74
C LYS A 12 25.03 69.28 5.65
N SER A 13 23.79 68.84 5.41
CA SER A 13 22.87 69.59 4.55
C SER A 13 22.12 70.63 5.40
N THR A 14 22.33 71.87 5.01
CA THR A 14 21.63 73.05 5.45
C THR A 14 20.29 73.12 4.73
N GLY A 15 19.19 72.84 5.45
CA GLY A 15 17.83 73.01 4.96
C GLY A 15 16.83 72.19 5.78
N ARG A 16 15.76 72.82 6.30
CA ARG A 16 14.67 72.18 7.07
C ARG A 16 13.83 71.23 6.20
N HIS A 17 14.38 70.16 5.68
CA HIS A 17 13.61 69.05 5.11
C HIS A 17 13.29 68.08 6.25
N ARG A 18 12.00 67.90 6.57
CA ARG A 18 11.57 66.94 7.60
C ARG A 18 11.76 65.53 7.05
N ILE A 19 12.82 64.86 7.48
CA ILE A 19 13.01 63.41 7.29
C ILE A 19 11.98 62.68 8.15
N LYS A 20 11.32 61.68 7.57
CA LYS A 20 10.37 60.81 8.26
C LYS A 20 10.76 59.36 8.02
N GLN A 21 10.50 58.50 8.99
CA GLN A 21 10.73 57.06 8.90
C GLN A 21 9.41 56.34 8.65
N ILE A 22 9.45 55.23 7.90
CA ILE A 22 8.33 54.32 7.74
C ILE A 22 8.80 52.87 7.66
N ASP A 23 7.98 51.96 8.17
CA ASP A 23 8.04 50.54 7.87
C ASP A 23 6.72 50.08 7.24
N GLY A 24 6.77 49.04 6.42
CA GLY A 24 5.56 48.43 5.90
C GLY A 24 5.82 47.44 4.77
N VAL A 25 4.73 46.88 4.24
CA VAL A 25 4.76 45.91 3.15
C VAL A 25 4.39 46.62 1.85
N ILE A 26 5.19 46.39 0.82
CA ILE A 26 4.95 46.94 -0.50
C ILE A 26 3.77 46.21 -1.14
N ILE A 27 2.76 46.97 -1.57
CA ILE A 27 1.54 46.43 -2.19
C ILE A 27 1.46 46.70 -3.70
N GLU A 28 2.31 47.58 -4.21
CA GLU A 28 2.35 47.96 -5.62
C GLU A 28 3.75 48.51 -5.92
N CYS A 29 4.31 48.20 -7.09
CA CYS A 29 5.56 48.81 -7.55
C CYS A 29 5.56 49.02 -9.07
N SER A 30 6.36 49.98 -9.53
CA SER A 30 6.64 50.24 -10.94
C SER A 30 7.97 50.98 -11.08
N SER A 31 8.61 50.86 -12.25
CA SER A 31 9.85 51.57 -12.56
C SER A 31 9.67 52.43 -13.80
N ARG A 32 10.30 53.61 -13.83
CA ARG A 32 10.34 54.48 -15.01
C ARG A 32 11.63 55.30 -15.06
N VAL A 33 12.04 55.69 -16.26
CA VAL A 33 13.14 56.64 -16.45
C VAL A 33 12.66 58.06 -16.12
N ALA A 34 13.33 58.75 -15.19
CA ALA A 34 13.01 60.12 -14.83
C ALA A 34 13.55 61.11 -15.87
N LYS A 35 13.01 62.34 -15.89
CA LYS A 35 13.51 63.43 -16.76
C LYS A 35 14.99 63.78 -16.54
N SER A 36 15.56 63.41 -15.39
CA SER A 36 16.98 63.58 -15.08
C SER A 36 17.89 62.51 -15.70
N GLY A 37 17.32 61.47 -16.32
CA GLY A 37 18.04 60.31 -16.84
C GLY A 37 18.19 59.15 -15.84
N SER A 38 18.00 59.40 -14.54
CA SER A 38 18.04 58.37 -13.49
C SER A 38 16.79 57.48 -13.49
N GLN A 39 16.91 56.25 -12.98
CA GLN A 39 15.77 55.35 -12.78
C GLN A 39 14.99 55.77 -11.53
N ALA A 40 13.67 55.79 -11.65
CA ALA A 40 12.75 56.07 -10.56
C ALA A 40 11.88 54.84 -10.31
N HIS A 41 12.15 54.14 -9.19
CA HIS A 41 11.36 53.03 -8.70
C HIS A 41 10.30 53.57 -7.75
N TRP A 42 9.05 53.53 -8.20
CA TRP A 42 7.91 53.90 -7.39
C TRP A 42 7.31 52.65 -6.73
N PHE A 43 6.95 52.75 -5.46
CA PHE A 43 6.27 51.69 -4.75
C PHE A 43 5.31 52.24 -3.69
N LYS A 44 4.31 51.44 -3.31
CA LYS A 44 3.21 51.85 -2.44
C LYS A 44 3.20 51.05 -1.15
N ILE A 45 3.04 51.74 -0.03
CA ILE A 45 2.84 51.16 1.31
C ILE A 45 1.55 51.73 1.89
N GLY A 46 0.58 50.87 2.16
CA GLY A 46 -0.75 51.31 2.57
C GLY A 46 -1.41 52.19 1.51
N THR A 47 -1.68 53.46 1.84
CA THR A 47 -2.28 54.44 0.92
C THR A 47 -1.26 55.38 0.27
N GLU A 48 -0.01 55.36 0.73
CA GLU A 48 1.01 56.35 0.37
C GLU A 48 2.01 55.77 -0.65
N GLY A 49 2.46 56.61 -1.59
CA GLY A 49 3.41 56.24 -2.63
C GLY A 49 4.79 56.87 -2.41
N TYR A 50 5.83 56.06 -2.59
CA TYR A 50 7.23 56.41 -2.34
C TYR A 50 8.04 56.22 -3.62
N THR A 51 9.05 57.06 -3.83
CA THR A 51 9.93 57.00 -5.02
C THR A 51 11.38 56.92 -4.59
N LEU A 52 12.05 55.84 -4.99
CA LEU A 52 13.48 55.65 -4.89
C LEU A 52 14.13 56.01 -6.23
N PHE A 53 15.16 56.84 -6.19
CA PHE A 53 15.97 57.15 -7.37
C PHE A 53 17.26 56.33 -7.31
N ALA A 54 17.52 55.54 -8.35
CA ALA A 54 18.71 54.70 -8.48
C ALA A 54 19.30 54.84 -9.90
N GLU A 55 20.52 54.36 -10.09
CA GLU A 55 21.16 54.29 -11.40
C GLU A 55 20.72 53.03 -12.17
N ASP A 56 20.44 51.94 -11.46
CA ASP A 56 20.06 50.64 -12.02
C ASP A 56 18.58 50.58 -12.43
N ASP A 57 18.26 49.80 -13.46
CA ASP A 57 16.89 49.56 -13.95
C ASP A 57 16.12 48.52 -13.13
N LEU A 58 16.85 47.66 -12.41
CA LEU A 58 16.29 46.68 -11.49
C LEU A 58 15.87 47.35 -10.18
N SER A 59 14.59 47.25 -9.84
CA SER A 59 14.11 47.75 -8.54
C SER A 59 14.70 46.90 -7.41
N PRO A 60 15.23 47.51 -6.34
CA PRO A 60 15.76 46.77 -5.19
C PRO A 60 14.67 46.16 -4.31
N VAL A 61 13.39 46.36 -4.65
CA VAL A 61 12.24 45.90 -3.90
C VAL A 61 11.15 45.38 -4.84
N VAL A 62 10.39 44.39 -4.38
CA VAL A 62 9.24 43.86 -5.11
C VAL A 62 7.95 43.93 -4.27
N VAL A 63 6.81 43.73 -4.93
CA VAL A 63 5.53 43.58 -4.21
C VAL A 63 5.65 42.45 -3.20
N GLY A 64 5.24 42.74 -1.97
CA GLY A 64 5.29 41.80 -0.86
C GLY A 64 6.52 41.92 0.04
N ASP A 65 7.53 42.70 -0.32
CA ASP A 65 8.68 42.95 0.55
C ASP A 65 8.26 43.81 1.74
N ARG A 66 8.71 43.41 2.94
CA ARG A 66 8.62 44.24 4.13
C ARG A 66 9.88 45.10 4.21
N VAL A 67 9.70 46.40 4.24
CA VAL A 67 10.80 47.36 4.15
C VAL A 67 10.74 48.36 5.31
N GLN A 68 11.90 48.88 5.67
CA GLN A 68 12.06 50.02 6.57
C GLN A 68 13.02 51.02 5.94
N PHE A 69 12.65 52.31 5.92
CA PHE A 69 13.49 53.38 5.36
C PHE A 69 13.09 54.76 5.87
N ASP A 70 14.00 55.71 5.67
CA ASP A 70 13.75 57.13 5.82
C ASP A 70 13.41 57.77 4.46
N TYR A 71 12.55 58.78 4.48
CA TYR A 71 12.15 59.53 3.29
C TYR A 71 12.05 61.04 3.56
N GLU A 72 12.25 61.81 2.50
CA GLU A 72 12.07 63.25 2.46
C GLU A 72 10.85 63.63 1.63
N ILE A 73 10.14 64.67 2.04
CA ILE A 73 9.07 65.25 1.22
C ILE A 73 9.70 66.26 0.25
N ARG A 74 9.60 65.99 -1.05
CA ARG A 74 10.14 66.84 -2.13
C ARG A 74 9.02 67.34 -3.02
N ARG A 75 9.27 68.43 -3.75
CA ARG A 75 8.32 69.02 -4.72
C ARG A 75 8.80 68.78 -6.14
N TYR A 76 7.87 68.56 -7.06
CA TYR A 76 8.19 68.49 -8.48
C TYR A 76 8.71 69.84 -8.99
N ARG A 77 9.73 69.82 -9.86
CA ARG A 77 10.33 71.04 -10.43
C ARG A 77 9.39 71.80 -11.37
N SER A 78 8.33 71.18 -11.88
CA SER A 78 7.49 71.68 -12.96
C SER A 78 6.33 72.55 -12.46
N GLY A 79 6.57 73.67 -11.77
CA GLY A 79 5.56 74.68 -11.39
C GLY A 79 4.36 74.20 -10.55
N SER A 80 4.21 72.89 -10.34
CA SER A 80 3.13 72.25 -9.61
C SER A 80 3.44 72.28 -8.12
N ARG A 81 2.43 72.52 -7.28
CA ARG A 81 2.55 72.38 -5.82
C ARG A 81 2.60 70.92 -5.34
N GLN A 82 2.65 69.95 -6.25
CA GLN A 82 2.57 68.54 -5.91
C GLN A 82 3.87 68.08 -5.23
N GLU A 83 3.69 67.41 -4.10
CA GLU A 83 4.76 66.82 -3.30
C GLU A 83 4.86 65.31 -3.59
N TYR A 84 6.05 64.74 -3.42
CA TYR A 84 6.30 63.32 -3.50
C TYR A 84 7.27 62.90 -2.39
N TYR A 85 7.18 61.63 -1.98
CA TYR A 85 8.03 61.08 -0.93
C TYR A 85 9.25 60.42 -1.56
N ALA A 86 10.41 61.04 -1.37
CA ALA A 86 11.69 60.61 -1.90
C ALA A 86 12.39 59.73 -0.86
N VAL A 87 12.60 58.45 -1.18
CA VAL A 87 13.30 57.49 -0.30
C VAL A 87 14.79 57.87 -0.22
N ILE A 88 15.35 57.82 0.98
CA ILE A 88 16.79 57.92 1.21
C ILE A 88 17.39 56.52 1.00
N ALA A 89 18.01 56.30 -0.15
CA ALA A 89 18.46 54.98 -0.61
C ALA A 89 19.26 54.21 0.45
N ASP A 90 20.25 54.85 1.08
CA ASP A 90 21.15 54.23 2.06
C ASP A 90 20.46 53.77 3.36
N THR A 91 19.20 54.15 3.57
CA THR A 91 18.40 53.73 4.73
C THR A 91 17.43 52.59 4.41
N LEU A 92 17.29 52.23 3.12
CA LEU A 92 16.36 51.19 2.69
C LEU A 92 16.85 49.81 3.10
N THR A 93 16.10 49.20 3.99
CA THR A 93 16.34 47.84 4.47
C THR A 93 15.15 46.96 4.10
N VAL A 94 15.40 45.86 3.38
CA VAL A 94 14.44 44.78 3.19
C VAL A 94 14.55 43.84 4.39
N LEU A 95 13.49 43.77 5.19
CA LEU A 95 13.45 42.96 6.40
C LEU A 95 13.20 41.50 6.01
N THR A 96 14.25 40.69 6.03
CA THR A 96 14.13 39.23 5.91
C THR A 96 13.66 38.62 7.23
N PRO A 97 12.69 37.70 7.24
CA PRO A 97 12.12 37.14 8.47
C PRO A 97 13.13 36.47 9.42
N SER A 98 14.26 35.98 8.90
CA SER A 98 15.37 35.43 9.70
C SER A 98 15.96 36.43 10.72
N GLN A 99 15.73 37.73 10.54
CA GLN A 99 16.18 38.80 11.44
C GLN A 99 15.13 39.18 12.52
N LEU A 100 13.91 38.62 12.47
CA LEU A 100 12.79 38.97 13.37
C LEU A 100 12.57 37.99 14.56
N GLY A 101 13.44 36.98 14.74
CA GLY A 101 13.39 36.03 15.86
C GLY A 101 13.17 34.58 15.42
N SER A 102 13.28 33.63 16.36
CA SER A 102 13.19 32.18 16.11
C SER A 102 11.97 31.81 15.25
N PRO A 103 12.10 30.81 14.34
CA PRO A 103 11.01 30.41 13.46
C PRO A 103 9.83 29.88 14.28
N VAL A 104 8.80 30.70 14.46
CA VAL A 104 7.53 30.28 15.06
C VAL A 104 6.72 29.60 13.97
N SER A 105 6.67 28.26 13.99
CA SER A 105 5.85 27.49 13.04
C SER A 105 4.39 27.89 13.17
N GLY A 106 3.70 28.05 12.04
CA GLY A 106 2.31 28.45 12.00
C GLY A 106 1.61 27.98 10.73
N SER A 107 0.42 28.51 10.48
CA SER A 107 -0.33 28.21 9.26
C SER A 107 -1.04 29.44 8.74
N VAL A 108 -1.03 29.61 7.43
CA VAL A 108 -1.87 30.57 6.71
C VAL A 108 -3.09 29.83 6.19
N TYR A 109 -4.28 30.38 6.36
CA TYR A 109 -5.54 29.74 6.01
C TYR A 109 -6.40 30.64 5.13
N VAL A 110 -7.31 30.00 4.41
CA VAL A 110 -8.38 30.64 3.63
C VAL A 110 -9.71 30.17 4.20
N LEU A 111 -10.56 31.10 4.64
CA LEU A 111 -11.89 30.82 5.16
C LEU A 111 -12.96 31.43 4.24
N SER A 112 -14.10 30.74 4.14
CA SER A 112 -15.35 31.26 3.57
C SER A 112 -16.40 31.41 4.67
N ASN A 113 -17.48 32.12 4.38
CA ASN A 113 -18.62 32.23 5.28
C ASN A 113 -19.92 32.25 4.46
N PRO A 114 -20.92 31.38 4.74
CA PRO A 114 -22.16 31.35 3.98
C PRO A 114 -22.93 32.69 3.92
N SER A 115 -22.82 33.52 4.96
CA SER A 115 -23.43 34.85 5.01
C SER A 115 -22.62 35.92 4.26
N MET A 116 -21.43 35.58 3.74
CA MET A 116 -20.56 36.46 2.94
C MET A 116 -20.16 35.74 1.63
N PRO A 117 -21.11 35.52 0.71
CA PRO A 117 -20.83 34.80 -0.54
C PRO A 117 -19.76 35.52 -1.38
N ASP A 118 -18.94 34.72 -2.08
CA ASP A 118 -17.82 35.14 -2.93
C ASP A 118 -16.70 35.91 -2.23
N LEU A 119 -16.70 35.93 -0.90
CA LEU A 119 -15.70 36.62 -0.10
C LEU A 119 -14.88 35.61 0.70
N LEU A 120 -13.56 35.66 0.49
CA LEU A 120 -12.61 34.82 1.19
C LEU A 120 -11.81 35.64 2.20
N LYS A 121 -11.69 35.12 3.42
CA LYS A 121 -10.79 35.63 4.43
C LYS A 121 -9.47 34.90 4.34
N VAL A 122 -8.36 35.64 4.20
CA VAL A 122 -7.02 35.07 4.36
C VAL A 122 -6.49 35.51 5.71
N GLY A 123 -5.87 34.62 6.47
CA GLY A 123 -5.32 34.94 7.78
C GLY A 123 -4.30 33.90 8.23
N PHE A 124 -3.68 34.12 9.39
CA PHE A 124 -2.71 33.18 9.95
C PHE A 124 -3.03 32.82 11.41
N THR A 125 -2.37 31.76 11.89
CA THR A 125 -2.36 31.35 13.29
C THR A 125 -1.07 30.60 13.62
N THR A 126 -0.62 30.66 14.86
CA THR A 126 0.46 29.80 15.40
C THR A 126 -0.09 28.56 16.10
N GLY A 127 -1.42 28.48 16.29
CA GLY A 127 -2.12 27.33 16.85
C GLY A 127 -2.96 26.60 15.79
N ALA A 128 -3.94 25.82 16.24
CA ALA A 128 -4.85 25.11 15.33
C ALA A 128 -5.76 26.07 14.55
N VAL A 129 -5.84 25.89 13.22
CA VAL A 129 -6.74 26.68 12.35
C VAL A 129 -8.20 26.48 12.72
N SER A 130 -8.60 25.26 13.11
CA SER A 130 -9.94 24.95 13.61
C SER A 130 -10.36 25.81 14.79
N LYS A 131 -9.46 25.97 15.77
CA LYS A 131 -9.70 26.84 16.93
C LYS A 131 -9.86 28.30 16.51
N ARG A 132 -8.98 28.78 15.62
CA ARG A 132 -9.05 30.16 15.12
C ARG A 132 -10.33 30.44 14.33
N ALA A 133 -10.79 29.50 13.51
CA ALA A 133 -12.05 29.61 12.77
C ALA A 133 -13.25 29.65 13.73
N ALA A 134 -13.25 28.84 14.79
CA ALA A 134 -14.28 28.86 15.83
C ALA A 134 -14.28 30.19 16.61
N ASP A 135 -13.11 30.69 17.02
CA ASP A 135 -12.98 31.96 17.73
C ASP A 135 -13.54 33.13 16.89
N LEU A 136 -13.23 33.16 15.59
CA LEU A 136 -13.75 34.17 14.66
C LEU A 136 -15.26 34.03 14.42
N SER A 137 -15.79 32.81 14.48
CA SER A 137 -17.22 32.55 14.33
C SER A 137 -18.03 32.94 15.56
N GLY A 138 -17.41 32.97 16.75
CA GLY A 138 -18.06 33.33 18.01
C GLY A 138 -18.13 34.84 18.30
N VAL A 139 -17.59 35.69 17.42
CA VAL A 139 -17.61 37.15 17.60
C VAL A 139 -19.02 37.71 17.32
N THR A 140 -19.47 38.65 18.15
CA THR A 140 -20.74 39.35 17.95
C THR A 140 -20.76 40.06 16.59
N GLY A 141 -21.77 39.74 15.76
CA GLY A 141 -21.93 40.32 14.42
C GLY A 141 -21.54 39.41 13.25
N VAL A 142 -21.16 38.15 13.49
CA VAL A 142 -20.97 37.14 12.43
C VAL A 142 -22.22 36.22 12.37
N PRO A 143 -23.07 36.29 11.32
CA PRO A 143 -24.37 35.60 11.32
C PRO A 143 -24.28 34.07 11.17
N THR A 144 -23.27 33.58 10.45
CA THR A 144 -22.98 32.15 10.28
C THR A 144 -21.50 31.88 10.49
N GLY A 145 -21.13 30.70 10.96
CA GLY A 145 -19.72 30.36 11.21
C GLY A 145 -18.87 30.35 9.93
N PHE A 146 -17.56 30.54 10.10
CA PHE A 146 -16.57 30.40 9.03
C PHE A 146 -16.28 28.94 8.73
N THR A 147 -16.15 28.62 7.44
CA THR A 147 -15.70 27.31 6.95
C THR A 147 -14.24 27.40 6.52
N ILE A 148 -13.43 26.39 6.87
CA ILE A 148 -12.03 26.31 6.46
C ILE A 148 -11.98 25.71 5.06
N GLU A 149 -11.63 26.53 4.07
CA GLU A 149 -11.52 26.09 2.68
C GLU A 149 -10.14 25.49 2.37
N TRP A 150 -9.10 26.04 2.99
CA TRP A 150 -7.73 25.61 2.76
C TRP A 150 -6.74 26.10 3.82
N VAL A 151 -5.63 25.38 3.99
CA VAL A 151 -4.56 25.68 4.95
C VAL A 151 -3.19 25.39 4.33
N GLN A 152 -2.25 26.33 4.47
CA GLN A 152 -0.83 26.17 4.21
C GLN A 152 -0.06 26.13 5.52
N PRO A 153 0.53 24.98 5.90
CA PRO A 153 1.54 24.93 6.95
C PRO A 153 2.76 25.76 6.53
N VAL A 154 3.28 26.59 7.44
CA VAL A 154 4.45 27.43 7.20
C VAL A 154 5.53 27.06 8.21
N THR A 155 6.65 26.57 7.69
CA THR A 155 7.90 26.45 8.43
C THR A 155 8.65 27.77 8.29
N GLY A 156 8.40 28.70 9.22
CA GLY A 156 8.82 30.09 9.12
C GLY A 156 7.78 31.01 9.76
N ASP A 157 7.92 32.33 9.58
CA ASP A 157 6.97 33.31 10.07
C ASP A 157 5.68 33.30 9.22
N ALA A 158 4.67 32.59 9.70
CA ALA A 158 3.35 32.54 9.07
C ALA A 158 2.68 33.92 8.93
N ARG A 159 3.01 34.88 9.81
CA ARG A 159 2.52 36.25 9.70
C ARG A 159 3.16 36.95 8.49
N ALA A 160 4.46 36.77 8.28
CA ALA A 160 5.12 37.35 7.11
C ALA A 160 4.55 36.79 5.80
N VAL A 161 4.29 35.47 5.74
CA VAL A 161 3.64 34.83 4.58
C VAL A 161 2.24 35.39 4.35
N GLU A 162 1.44 35.55 5.39
CA GLU A 162 0.10 36.13 5.28
C GLU A 162 0.12 37.57 4.79
N GLN A 163 1.02 38.39 5.31
CA GLN A 163 1.16 39.79 4.90
C GLN A 163 1.59 39.93 3.44
N ARG A 164 2.45 39.02 2.97
CA ARG A 164 2.85 38.96 1.57
C ARG A 164 1.71 38.48 0.68
N ALA A 165 0.93 37.50 1.11
CA ALA A 165 -0.26 37.04 0.38
C ALA A 165 -1.31 38.16 0.28
N HIS A 166 -1.43 38.97 1.32
CA HIS A 166 -2.27 40.17 1.33
C HIS A 166 -1.81 41.23 0.34
N ALA A 167 -0.51 41.40 0.13
CA ALA A 167 0.03 42.28 -0.90
C ALA A 167 -0.34 41.77 -2.30
N HIS A 168 -0.15 40.48 -2.57
CA HIS A 168 -0.53 39.86 -3.84
C HIS A 168 -2.04 39.97 -4.14
N LEU A 169 -2.89 39.96 -3.11
CA LEU A 169 -4.35 40.06 -3.25
C LEU A 169 -4.88 41.50 -3.13
N ALA A 170 -4.01 42.51 -2.97
CA ALA A 170 -4.43 43.87 -2.63
C ALA A 170 -5.42 44.48 -3.64
N ALA A 171 -5.28 44.17 -4.94
CA ALA A 171 -6.18 44.64 -6.00
C ALA A 171 -7.63 44.15 -5.88
N HIS A 172 -7.87 43.06 -5.13
CA HIS A 172 -9.19 42.45 -4.96
C HIS A 172 -9.73 42.57 -3.52
N ARG A 173 -9.09 43.42 -2.71
CA ARG A 173 -9.43 43.62 -1.30
C ARG A 173 -10.76 44.37 -1.16
N THR A 174 -11.72 43.75 -0.46
CA THR A 174 -13.04 44.34 -0.13
C THR A 174 -13.12 44.75 1.35
N GLY A 175 -12.29 44.18 2.22
CA GLY A 175 -12.15 44.55 3.63
C GLY A 175 -10.74 44.27 4.12
N LYS A 176 -10.43 44.52 5.41
CA LYS A 176 -9.04 44.45 5.94
C LYS A 176 -8.29 43.17 5.53
N GLU A 177 -8.94 42.02 5.64
CA GLU A 177 -8.39 40.68 5.38
C GLU A 177 -9.32 39.85 4.47
N PHE A 178 -10.20 40.54 3.72
CA PHE A 178 -11.24 39.91 2.90
C PHE A 178 -11.10 40.28 1.43
N TYR A 179 -11.19 39.27 0.57
CA TYR A 179 -10.88 39.38 -0.86
C TYR A 179 -11.97 38.72 -1.70
N ARG A 180 -12.36 39.39 -2.80
CA ARG A 180 -13.33 38.85 -3.76
C ARG A 180 -12.57 38.18 -4.90
N VAL A 181 -12.16 36.94 -4.67
CA VAL A 181 -11.40 36.11 -5.63
C VAL A 181 -11.83 34.65 -5.57
N PRO A 182 -11.67 33.86 -6.65
CA PRO A 182 -11.82 32.42 -6.58
C PRO A 182 -10.84 31.79 -5.59
N LEU A 183 -11.24 30.68 -4.96
CA LEU A 183 -10.40 29.97 -3.98
C LEU A 183 -9.01 29.63 -4.51
N GLN A 184 -8.89 29.26 -5.79
CA GLN A 184 -7.60 28.93 -6.39
C GLN A 184 -6.64 30.12 -6.45
N VAL A 185 -7.14 31.34 -6.66
CA VAL A 185 -6.33 32.56 -6.68
C VAL A 185 -5.80 32.86 -5.28
N ALA A 186 -6.64 32.73 -4.25
CA ALA A 186 -6.22 32.90 -2.85
C ALA A 186 -5.17 31.85 -2.44
N LYS A 187 -5.35 30.59 -2.83
CA LYS A 187 -4.37 29.51 -2.60
C LYS A 187 -3.03 29.83 -3.24
N ASN A 188 -3.03 30.19 -4.53
CA ASN A 188 -1.81 30.50 -5.27
C ASN A 188 -1.06 31.69 -4.65
N ALA A 189 -1.77 32.75 -4.25
CA ALA A 189 -1.15 33.89 -3.58
C ALA A 189 -0.41 33.50 -2.29
N VAL A 190 -0.98 32.60 -1.49
CA VAL A 190 -0.34 32.10 -0.25
C VAL A 190 0.84 31.18 -0.57
N ILE A 191 0.70 30.27 -1.53
CA ILE A 191 1.78 29.34 -1.94
C ILE A 191 2.98 30.12 -2.48
N SER A 192 2.73 31.07 -3.40
CA SER A 192 3.78 31.94 -3.95
C SER A 192 4.45 32.77 -2.86
N SER A 193 3.67 33.35 -1.94
CA SER A 193 4.22 34.10 -0.79
C SER A 193 5.15 33.26 0.08
N PHE A 194 4.79 32.00 0.33
CA PHE A 194 5.62 31.09 1.12
C PHE A 194 6.91 30.74 0.36
N ALA A 195 6.80 30.41 -0.93
CA ALA A 195 7.95 30.06 -1.77
C ALA A 195 8.92 31.23 -1.98
N GLU A 196 8.42 32.46 -2.08
CA GLU A 196 9.23 33.68 -2.22
C GLU A 196 10.01 34.02 -0.93
N LEU A 197 9.39 33.83 0.25
CA LEU A 197 10.02 34.12 1.53
C LEU A 197 10.91 32.98 2.06
N TYR A 198 10.53 31.74 1.75
CA TYR A 198 11.15 30.51 2.29
C TYR A 198 11.36 29.47 1.17
N PRO A 199 12.20 29.77 0.15
CA PRO A 199 12.34 28.92 -1.03
C PRO A 199 12.87 27.51 -0.71
N ASN A 200 13.80 27.39 0.24
CA ASN A 200 14.37 26.10 0.63
C ASN A 200 13.35 25.21 1.34
N GLU A 201 12.57 25.79 2.27
CA GLU A 201 11.52 25.11 3.01
C GLU A 201 10.36 24.71 2.10
N ALA A 202 9.97 25.59 1.17
CA ALA A 202 8.96 25.29 0.16
C ALA A 202 9.39 24.14 -0.76
N MET A 203 10.64 24.15 -1.23
CA MET A 203 11.20 23.08 -2.06
C MET A 203 11.25 21.75 -1.30
N THR A 204 11.73 21.76 -0.05
CA THR A 204 11.79 20.57 0.81
C THR A 204 10.39 19.99 1.06
N MET A 205 9.41 20.86 1.35
CA MET A 205 8.02 20.45 1.58
C MET A 205 7.42 19.84 0.31
N HIS A 206 7.65 20.43 -0.86
CA HIS A 206 7.19 19.90 -2.15
C HIS A 206 7.78 18.51 -2.46
N GLN A 207 9.08 18.33 -2.25
CA GLN A 207 9.76 17.04 -2.40
C GLN A 207 9.18 15.99 -1.46
N ALA A 208 9.06 16.30 -0.16
CA ALA A 208 8.53 15.37 0.83
C ALA A 208 7.07 14.95 0.55
N PHE A 209 6.23 15.87 0.05
CA PHE A 209 4.88 15.51 -0.37
C PHE A 209 4.87 14.59 -1.59
N SER A 210 5.72 14.87 -2.59
CA SER A 210 5.85 14.07 -3.81
C SER A 210 6.33 12.66 -3.50
N GLU A 211 7.35 12.53 -2.64
CA GLU A 211 7.87 11.25 -2.17
C GLU A 211 6.82 10.43 -1.41
N ARG A 212 6.07 11.06 -0.49
CA ARG A 212 4.99 10.39 0.25
C ARG A 212 3.88 9.90 -0.67
N ALA A 213 3.48 10.71 -1.66
CA ALA A 213 2.47 10.34 -2.63
C ALA A 213 2.92 9.13 -3.48
N ALA A 214 4.18 9.13 -3.92
CA ALA A 214 4.77 8.01 -4.65
C ALA A 214 4.83 6.72 -3.80
N ALA A 215 5.27 6.83 -2.55
CA ALA A 215 5.33 5.70 -1.62
C ALA A 215 3.94 5.10 -1.33
N GLU A 216 2.91 5.93 -1.20
CA GLU A 216 1.53 5.47 -0.99
C GLU A 216 0.95 4.78 -2.25
N LEU A 217 1.25 5.30 -3.45
CA LEU A 217 0.90 4.65 -4.72
C LEU A 217 1.53 3.25 -4.83
N GLU A 218 2.82 3.12 -4.51
CA GLU A 218 3.54 1.85 -4.51
C GLU A 218 2.95 0.87 -3.48
N ARG A 219 2.66 1.35 -2.26
CA ARG A 219 2.01 0.56 -1.21
C ARG A 219 0.66 0.00 -1.68
N ARG A 220 -0.17 0.82 -2.32
CA ARG A 220 -1.47 0.39 -2.85
C ARG A 220 -1.31 -0.69 -3.93
N ALA A 221 -0.35 -0.53 -4.84
CA ALA A 221 -0.06 -1.53 -5.86
C ALA A 221 0.35 -2.88 -5.24
N LYS A 222 1.22 -2.86 -4.22
CA LYS A 222 1.62 -4.06 -3.46
C LYS A 222 0.43 -4.76 -2.79
N LEU A 223 -0.48 -4.00 -2.18
CA LEU A 223 -1.68 -4.56 -1.54
C LEU A 223 -2.61 -5.25 -2.55
N VAL A 224 -2.79 -4.66 -3.73
CA VAL A 224 -3.58 -5.26 -4.82
C VAL A 224 -2.95 -6.58 -5.28
N ALA A 225 -1.63 -6.63 -5.46
CA ALA A 225 -0.92 -7.85 -5.84
C ALA A 225 -1.07 -8.98 -4.78
N ILE A 226 -0.97 -8.62 -3.49
CA ILE A 226 -1.17 -9.59 -2.38
C ILE A 226 -2.61 -10.13 -2.39
N ALA A 227 -3.60 -9.26 -2.58
CA ALA A 227 -5.00 -9.66 -2.63
C ALA A 227 -5.29 -10.60 -3.82
N ALA A 228 -4.75 -10.29 -4.99
CA ALA A 228 -4.87 -11.14 -6.18
C ALA A 228 -4.29 -12.55 -5.95
N ARG A 229 -3.06 -12.63 -5.40
CA ARG A 229 -2.42 -13.92 -5.07
C ARG A 229 -3.23 -14.73 -4.06
N LYS A 230 -3.81 -14.07 -3.04
CA LYS A 230 -4.66 -14.74 -2.05
C LYS A 230 -5.96 -15.26 -2.68
N ALA A 231 -6.58 -14.49 -3.57
CA ALA A 231 -7.79 -14.88 -4.28
C ALA A 231 -7.53 -16.10 -5.18
N GLU A 232 -6.42 -16.10 -5.93
CA GLU A 232 -6.00 -17.23 -6.76
C GLU A 232 -5.77 -18.49 -5.91
N HIS A 233 -5.02 -18.38 -4.81
CA HIS A 233 -4.79 -19.51 -3.91
C HIS A 233 -6.10 -20.05 -3.32
N LEU A 234 -7.05 -19.18 -2.97
CA LEU A 234 -8.36 -19.61 -2.49
C LEU A 234 -9.15 -20.33 -3.60
N ARG A 235 -9.12 -19.80 -4.82
CA ARG A 235 -9.77 -20.43 -5.99
C ARG A 235 -9.20 -21.82 -6.26
N MET A 236 -7.88 -21.96 -6.32
CA MET A 236 -7.22 -23.26 -6.51
C MET A 236 -7.54 -24.24 -5.38
N ALA A 237 -7.61 -23.77 -4.13
CA ALA A 237 -7.99 -24.61 -3.00
C ALA A 237 -9.44 -25.09 -3.08
N ASP A 238 -10.36 -24.23 -3.54
CA ASP A 238 -11.77 -24.57 -3.76
C ASP A 238 -11.95 -25.52 -4.94
N GLU A 239 -11.28 -25.27 -6.08
CA GLU A 239 -11.22 -26.18 -7.24
C GLU A 239 -10.69 -27.56 -6.83
N ARG A 240 -9.63 -27.62 -6.02
CA ARG A 240 -9.11 -28.87 -5.48
C ARG A 240 -10.14 -29.56 -4.59
N LYS A 241 -10.76 -28.84 -3.65
CA LYS A 241 -11.76 -29.41 -2.73
C LYS A 241 -12.99 -29.94 -3.46
N THR A 242 -13.47 -29.21 -4.47
CA THR A 242 -14.59 -29.62 -5.31
C THR A 242 -14.24 -30.86 -6.15
N TYR A 243 -13.03 -30.91 -6.72
CA TYR A 243 -12.54 -32.11 -7.39
C TYR A 243 -12.44 -33.30 -6.43
N GLU A 244 -11.82 -33.14 -5.26
CA GLU A 244 -11.69 -34.18 -4.25
C GLU A 244 -13.06 -34.71 -3.81
N ALA A 245 -14.07 -33.85 -3.67
CA ALA A 245 -15.44 -34.23 -3.32
C ALA A 245 -16.22 -34.89 -4.49
N SER A 246 -15.79 -34.69 -5.74
CA SER A 246 -16.46 -35.25 -6.91
C SER A 246 -16.36 -36.78 -6.96
N HIS A 247 -17.31 -37.44 -7.64
CA HIS A 247 -17.30 -38.91 -7.83
C HIS A 247 -15.98 -39.41 -8.44
N LYS A 248 -15.49 -38.69 -9.46
CA LYS A 248 -14.22 -38.98 -10.14
C LYS A 248 -13.02 -38.80 -9.21
N GLY A 249 -12.98 -37.72 -8.42
CA GLY A 249 -11.90 -37.47 -7.47
C GLY A 249 -11.87 -38.49 -6.33
N GLN A 250 -13.02 -38.85 -5.78
CA GLN A 250 -13.15 -39.90 -4.77
C GLN A 250 -12.70 -41.27 -5.30
N TRP A 251 -13.08 -41.63 -6.53
CA TRP A 251 -12.63 -42.86 -7.19
C TRP A 251 -11.11 -42.85 -7.40
N ARG A 252 -10.55 -41.73 -7.84
CA ARG A 252 -9.09 -41.56 -8.02
C ARG A 252 -8.32 -41.70 -6.72
N LEU A 253 -8.81 -41.12 -5.62
CA LEU A 253 -8.08 -41.05 -4.34
C LEU A 253 -8.27 -42.26 -3.43
N HIS A 254 -9.44 -42.89 -3.49
CA HIS A 254 -9.85 -43.91 -2.51
C HIS A 254 -10.34 -45.21 -3.13
N GLY A 255 -10.54 -45.25 -4.45
CA GLY A 255 -10.88 -46.49 -5.14
C GLY A 255 -9.72 -47.48 -5.17
N ILE A 256 -10.05 -48.75 -5.30
CA ILE A 256 -9.11 -49.86 -5.41
C ILE A 256 -9.51 -50.67 -6.63
N VAL A 257 -8.56 -51.11 -7.44
CA VAL A 257 -8.79 -52.19 -8.41
C VAL A 257 -8.35 -53.52 -7.82
N GLU A 258 -9.12 -54.57 -8.08
CA GLU A 258 -8.81 -55.94 -7.68
C GLU A 258 -8.77 -56.84 -8.92
N VAL A 259 -7.72 -57.66 -9.02
CA VAL A 259 -7.68 -58.79 -9.95
C VAL A 259 -7.82 -60.06 -9.14
N VAL A 260 -8.79 -60.89 -9.48
CA VAL A 260 -8.95 -62.23 -8.90
C VAL A 260 -8.21 -63.21 -9.79
N LEU A 261 -7.02 -63.62 -9.36
CA LEU A 261 -6.19 -64.60 -10.10
C LEU A 261 -6.79 -66.00 -10.03
N ARG A 262 -7.38 -66.33 -8.88
CA ARG A 262 -8.17 -67.54 -8.65
C ARG A 262 -9.16 -67.28 -7.51
N ASP A 263 -10.37 -67.82 -7.62
CA ASP A 263 -11.34 -67.83 -6.53
C ASP A 263 -11.47 -69.23 -5.89
N PHE A 264 -12.07 -69.28 -4.71
CA PHE A 264 -12.33 -70.54 -4.02
C PHE A 264 -13.22 -71.46 -4.87
N ASP A 265 -12.93 -72.75 -4.86
CA ASP A 265 -13.80 -73.76 -5.47
C ASP A 265 -15.10 -73.89 -4.63
N GLN A 266 -15.00 -73.70 -3.31
CA GLN A 266 -16.11 -73.60 -2.36
C GLN A 266 -15.78 -72.61 -1.25
N GLU A 267 -16.73 -71.75 -0.86
CA GLU A 267 -16.52 -70.78 0.22
C GLU A 267 -16.11 -71.49 1.53
N PRO A 268 -14.91 -71.20 2.09
CA PRO A 268 -14.40 -71.93 3.23
C PRO A 268 -15.08 -71.50 4.54
N GLU A 269 -15.38 -72.45 5.42
CA GLU A 269 -15.79 -72.15 6.80
C GLU A 269 -14.60 -71.61 7.59
N ARG A 270 -14.57 -70.30 7.85
CA ARG A 270 -13.46 -69.60 8.51
C ARG A 270 -13.46 -69.75 10.03
N ARG A 271 -14.55 -70.26 10.63
CA ARG A 271 -14.62 -70.53 12.06
C ARG A 271 -13.77 -71.76 12.43
N HIS A 272 -13.49 -71.91 13.72
CA HIS A 272 -12.94 -73.15 14.25
C HIS A 272 -14.09 -74.05 14.75
N PRO A 273 -14.00 -75.38 14.56
CA PRO A 273 -15.01 -76.29 15.08
C PRO A 273 -15.02 -76.21 16.62
N SER A 274 -16.22 -76.19 17.23
CA SER A 274 -16.32 -76.19 18.68
C SER A 274 -15.80 -77.50 19.27
N LEU A 275 -15.46 -77.51 20.57
CA LEU A 275 -15.02 -78.72 21.28
C LEU A 275 -15.96 -79.92 21.06
N TRP A 276 -17.28 -79.68 21.09
CA TRP A 276 -18.31 -80.71 20.84
C TRP A 276 -18.35 -81.17 19.39
N THR A 277 -18.21 -80.25 18.43
CA THR A 277 -18.24 -80.56 17.00
C THR A 277 -17.04 -81.41 16.57
N ARG A 278 -15.87 -81.15 17.18
CA ARG A 278 -14.65 -81.94 16.99
C ARG A 278 -14.74 -83.33 17.59
N LEU A 279 -15.45 -83.49 18.72
CA LEU A 279 -15.70 -84.78 19.39
C LEU A 279 -16.55 -85.74 18.56
N ILE A 280 -17.45 -85.23 17.70
CA ILE A 280 -18.27 -86.03 16.78
C ILE A 280 -17.66 -86.16 15.37
N GLY A 281 -16.38 -85.80 15.19
CA GLY A 281 -15.61 -86.08 13.98
C GLY A 281 -15.80 -85.09 12.82
N VAL A 282 -16.47 -83.95 13.04
CA VAL A 282 -16.57 -82.90 12.01
C VAL A 282 -15.21 -82.20 11.87
N LYS A 283 -14.68 -82.18 10.65
CA LYS A 283 -13.47 -81.45 10.27
C LYS A 283 -13.84 -80.40 9.24
N PHE A 284 -13.24 -79.22 9.35
CA PHE A 284 -13.37 -78.19 8.32
C PHE A 284 -12.22 -78.32 7.32
N GLU A 285 -12.53 -78.05 6.05
CA GLU A 285 -11.58 -78.21 4.95
C GLU A 285 -10.42 -77.22 5.02
N ASP A 286 -9.23 -77.64 4.57
CA ASP A 286 -8.10 -76.74 4.47
C ASP A 286 -8.33 -75.73 3.33
N TYR A 287 -7.94 -74.48 3.56
CA TYR A 287 -8.07 -73.41 2.59
C TYR A 287 -6.89 -72.45 2.68
N ALA A 288 -6.60 -71.73 1.59
CA ALA A 288 -5.60 -70.68 1.58
C ALA A 288 -6.13 -69.39 0.95
N GLU A 289 -5.74 -68.25 1.48
CA GLU A 289 -6.05 -66.93 0.97
C GLU A 289 -4.73 -66.18 0.76
N PHE A 290 -4.53 -65.72 -0.45
CA PHE A 290 -3.35 -65.00 -0.88
C PHE A 290 -3.75 -63.61 -1.38
N ASN A 291 -3.08 -62.59 -0.86
CA ASN A 291 -3.33 -61.21 -1.23
C ASN A 291 -2.02 -60.51 -1.57
N ILE A 292 -1.93 -59.96 -2.77
CA ILE A 292 -0.84 -59.12 -3.22
C ILE A 292 -1.35 -57.67 -3.25
N GLU A 293 -0.81 -56.78 -2.43
CA GLU A 293 -1.25 -55.38 -2.35
C GLU A 293 -0.12 -54.41 -2.69
N ALA A 294 -0.37 -53.51 -3.65
CA ALA A 294 0.53 -52.40 -3.92
C ALA A 294 0.44 -51.35 -2.82
N ARG A 295 1.56 -51.02 -2.18
CA ARG A 295 1.67 -49.96 -1.18
C ARG A 295 2.83 -49.04 -1.53
N GLN A 296 2.71 -47.76 -1.19
CA GLN A 296 3.82 -46.83 -1.33
C GLN A 296 4.65 -46.79 -0.04
N GLN A 297 5.97 -46.92 -0.18
CA GLN A 297 6.95 -46.68 0.88
C GLN A 297 7.95 -45.64 0.37
N ALA A 298 7.96 -44.46 1.00
CA ALA A 298 8.70 -43.29 0.52
C ALA A 298 8.36 -42.99 -0.96
N ASP A 299 9.36 -43.03 -1.84
CA ASP A 299 9.23 -42.72 -3.27
C ASP A 299 9.13 -43.97 -4.15
N GLU A 300 8.87 -45.13 -3.56
CA GLU A 300 8.78 -46.42 -4.27
C GLU A 300 7.44 -47.12 -4.00
N ILE A 301 7.02 -47.96 -4.95
CA ILE A 301 5.88 -48.87 -4.78
C ILE A 301 6.43 -50.24 -4.41
N VAL A 302 5.95 -50.78 -3.29
CA VAL A 302 6.33 -52.08 -2.73
C VAL A 302 5.10 -52.98 -2.70
N TRP A 303 5.27 -54.21 -3.18
CA TRP A 303 4.20 -55.19 -3.29
C TRP A 303 4.20 -56.11 -2.08
N HIS A 304 3.17 -55.98 -1.24
CA HIS A 304 3.01 -56.80 -0.05
C HIS A 304 2.28 -58.08 -0.40
N PHE A 305 2.88 -59.21 -0.09
CA PHE A 305 2.27 -60.52 -0.24
C PHE A 305 1.89 -61.07 1.14
N ASP A 306 0.60 -61.21 1.37
CA ASP A 306 0.02 -61.83 2.56
C ASP A 306 -0.53 -63.21 2.17
N ALA A 307 -0.05 -64.25 2.84
CA ALA A 307 -0.54 -65.62 2.68
C ALA A 307 -1.08 -66.12 4.02
N LEU A 308 -2.38 -66.38 4.07
CA LEU A 308 -3.08 -66.96 5.22
C LEU A 308 -3.62 -68.32 4.83
N TRP A 309 -3.48 -69.33 5.68
CA TRP A 309 -4.04 -70.64 5.37
C TRP A 309 -4.41 -71.43 6.62
N ARG A 310 -5.32 -72.38 6.43
CA ARG A 310 -5.62 -73.44 7.39
C ARG A 310 -5.02 -74.74 6.88
N SER A 311 -4.30 -75.43 7.76
CA SER A 311 -3.84 -76.80 7.55
C SER A 311 -4.05 -77.60 8.82
N ARG A 312 -4.78 -78.73 8.73
CA ARG A 312 -5.08 -79.62 9.88
C ARG A 312 -5.66 -78.84 11.07
N GLU A 313 -6.67 -78.01 10.81
CA GLU A 313 -7.39 -77.16 11.79
C GLU A 313 -6.57 -76.03 12.43
N LYS A 314 -5.30 -75.86 12.07
CA LYS A 314 -4.45 -74.76 12.55
C LYS A 314 -4.34 -73.67 11.48
N GLY A 315 -4.46 -72.42 11.92
CA GLY A 315 -4.24 -71.25 11.09
C GLY A 315 -2.77 -70.86 11.07
N TYR A 316 -2.29 -70.40 9.92
CA TYR A 316 -0.94 -69.93 9.69
C TYR A 316 -0.98 -68.67 8.83
N GLY A 317 0.05 -67.84 8.96
CA GLY A 317 0.17 -66.61 8.20
C GLY A 317 1.62 -66.22 7.96
N VAL A 318 1.90 -65.65 6.78
CA VAL A 318 3.17 -65.01 6.47
C VAL A 318 2.93 -63.76 5.63
N THR A 319 3.71 -62.72 5.88
CA THR A 319 3.76 -61.49 5.10
C THR A 319 5.16 -61.35 4.52
N SER A 320 5.26 -60.95 3.26
CA SER A 320 6.52 -60.69 2.56
C SER A 320 6.37 -59.46 1.65
N GLN A 321 7.49 -58.88 1.23
CA GLN A 321 7.52 -57.69 0.38
C GLN A 321 8.37 -57.96 -0.86
N TYR A 322 7.93 -57.44 -2.00
CA TYR A 322 8.57 -57.60 -3.30
C TYR A 322 8.67 -56.25 -4.02
N ALA A 323 9.66 -56.13 -4.90
CA ALA A 323 9.90 -54.89 -5.65
C ALA A 323 8.91 -54.75 -6.83
N SER A 324 8.41 -55.85 -7.35
CA SER A 324 7.53 -55.88 -8.53
C SER A 324 6.32 -56.80 -8.32
N PRO A 325 5.22 -56.59 -9.08
CA PRO A 325 4.07 -57.49 -9.02
C PRO A 325 4.42 -58.90 -9.52
N ASP A 326 5.34 -59.02 -10.47
CA ASP A 326 5.75 -60.31 -11.06
C ASP A 326 6.52 -61.18 -10.05
N GLU A 327 7.40 -60.56 -9.25
CA GLU A 327 8.08 -61.24 -8.14
C GLU A 327 7.06 -61.75 -7.10
N ALA A 328 6.09 -60.91 -6.73
CA ALA A 328 5.04 -61.30 -5.78
C ALA A 328 4.16 -62.44 -6.32
N GLN A 329 3.81 -62.41 -7.60
CA GLN A 329 3.06 -63.48 -8.26
C GLN A 329 3.88 -64.77 -8.38
N THR A 330 5.19 -64.69 -8.63
CA THR A 330 6.07 -65.86 -8.62
C THR A 330 6.09 -66.52 -7.24
N ALA A 331 6.24 -65.72 -6.18
CA ALA A 331 6.20 -66.21 -4.81
C ALA A 331 4.85 -66.83 -4.42
N LEU A 332 3.74 -66.27 -4.92
CA LEU A 332 2.41 -66.86 -4.79
C LEU A 332 2.39 -68.28 -5.37
N LEU A 333 2.85 -68.48 -6.61
CA LEU A 333 2.83 -69.78 -7.28
C LEU A 333 3.66 -70.81 -6.51
N GLU A 334 4.88 -70.44 -6.09
CA GLU A 334 5.72 -71.31 -5.24
C GLU A 334 5.03 -71.68 -3.93
N LYS A 335 4.31 -70.73 -3.32
CA LYS A 335 3.62 -70.96 -2.05
C LYS A 335 2.43 -71.89 -2.22
N VAL A 336 1.65 -71.73 -3.28
CA VAL A 336 0.53 -72.62 -3.63
C VAL A 336 1.02 -74.06 -3.80
N GLU A 337 2.11 -74.25 -4.56
CA GLU A 337 2.70 -75.58 -4.78
C GLU A 337 3.16 -76.23 -3.47
N ARG A 338 3.88 -75.48 -2.62
CA ARG A 338 4.37 -75.99 -1.33
C ARG A 338 3.26 -76.34 -0.33
N LEU A 339 2.16 -75.59 -0.31
CA LEU A 339 1.07 -75.83 0.63
C LEU A 339 0.19 -77.02 0.22
N CYS A 340 0.12 -77.35 -1.07
CA CYS A 340 -0.71 -78.44 -1.60
C CYS A 340 -2.21 -78.33 -1.20
N ILE A 341 -2.71 -77.11 -0.96
CA ILE A 341 -4.12 -76.84 -0.64
C ILE A 341 -4.86 -76.49 -1.94
N ARG A 342 -5.91 -77.25 -2.27
CA ARG A 342 -6.65 -77.08 -3.52
C ARG A 342 -7.64 -75.92 -3.50
N ASN A 343 -8.33 -75.73 -2.38
CA ASN A 343 -9.33 -74.67 -2.22
C ASN A 343 -8.63 -73.37 -1.79
N TYR A 344 -8.33 -72.48 -2.73
CA TYR A 344 -7.68 -71.21 -2.41
C TYR A 344 -8.17 -70.05 -3.25
N ARG A 345 -8.05 -68.85 -2.68
CA ARG A 345 -8.27 -67.58 -3.39
C ARG A 345 -6.97 -66.79 -3.46
N ALA A 346 -6.69 -66.21 -4.62
CA ALA A 346 -5.56 -65.35 -4.86
C ALA A 346 -6.02 -64.04 -5.51
N THR A 347 -5.64 -62.91 -4.92
CA THR A 347 -6.04 -61.58 -5.39
C THR A 347 -4.85 -60.63 -5.46
N ILE A 348 -4.90 -59.70 -6.42
CA ILE A 348 -4.03 -58.52 -6.47
C ILE A 348 -4.89 -57.28 -6.24
N LYS A 349 -4.48 -56.39 -5.34
CA LYS A 349 -5.16 -55.13 -5.04
C LYS A 349 -4.23 -53.95 -5.27
N VAL A 350 -4.71 -52.97 -6.03
CA VAL A 350 -3.95 -51.75 -6.31
C VAL A 350 -4.81 -50.53 -6.01
N PRO A 351 -4.43 -49.67 -5.05
CA PRO A 351 -5.09 -48.39 -4.84
C PRO A 351 -4.97 -47.48 -6.07
N ASN A 352 -6.07 -46.87 -6.51
CA ASN A 352 -6.11 -46.04 -7.73
C ASN A 352 -5.18 -44.83 -7.69
N LYS A 353 -4.88 -44.33 -6.50
CA LYS A 353 -3.94 -43.23 -6.32
C LYS A 353 -2.52 -43.56 -6.77
N LEU A 354 -2.17 -44.85 -6.84
CA LEU A 354 -0.87 -45.35 -7.33
C LEU A 354 -0.88 -45.69 -8.83
N ILE A 355 -2.02 -45.55 -9.49
CA ILE A 355 -2.20 -45.85 -10.91
C ILE A 355 -2.27 -44.52 -11.67
N VAL A 356 -1.45 -44.34 -12.70
CA VAL A 356 -1.47 -43.14 -13.56
C VAL A 356 -2.76 -43.12 -14.37
N ASN A 357 -3.18 -44.25 -14.92
CA ASN A 357 -4.35 -44.48 -15.77
C ASN A 357 -5.37 -45.46 -15.13
N PRO A 358 -5.99 -45.14 -13.98
CA PRO A 358 -6.97 -46.03 -13.38
C PRO A 358 -8.19 -46.18 -14.31
N PRO A 359 -8.80 -47.37 -14.36
CA PRO A 359 -9.99 -47.59 -15.17
C PRO A 359 -11.13 -46.66 -14.73
N GLU A 360 -12.02 -46.30 -15.65
CA GLU A 360 -13.20 -45.51 -15.28
C GLU A 360 -14.16 -46.33 -14.42
N LEU A 361 -14.69 -45.72 -13.36
CA LEU A 361 -15.67 -46.39 -12.51
C LEU A 361 -17.00 -46.50 -13.26
N PRO A 362 -17.52 -47.73 -13.52
CA PRO A 362 -18.78 -47.87 -14.25
C PRO A 362 -19.96 -47.22 -13.52
N SER A 363 -20.94 -46.73 -14.28
CA SER A 363 -22.04 -45.88 -13.77
C SER A 363 -22.98 -46.58 -12.76
N ASN A 364 -22.98 -47.91 -12.70
CA ASN A 364 -23.72 -48.70 -11.72
C ASN A 364 -23.14 -48.60 -10.29
N TYR A 365 -21.88 -48.21 -10.13
CA TYR A 365 -21.25 -48.03 -8.82
C TYR A 365 -21.62 -46.67 -8.21
N ARG A 366 -22.51 -46.71 -7.21
CA ARG A 366 -22.94 -45.50 -6.47
C ARG A 366 -21.91 -44.99 -5.48
N ASN A 367 -21.09 -45.87 -4.90
CA ASN A 367 -20.03 -45.49 -3.97
C ASN A 367 -18.67 -45.46 -4.69
N PRO A 368 -18.00 -44.31 -4.81
CA PRO A 368 -16.68 -44.22 -5.45
C PRO A 368 -15.55 -44.82 -4.61
N ARG A 369 -15.77 -45.10 -3.33
CA ARG A 369 -14.80 -45.77 -2.44
C ARG A 369 -15.04 -47.27 -2.47
N VAL A 370 -14.87 -47.87 -3.64
CA VAL A 370 -15.16 -49.27 -3.90
C VAL A 370 -13.93 -50.00 -4.42
N THR A 371 -13.97 -51.32 -4.32
CA THR A 371 -13.06 -52.22 -5.01
C THR A 371 -13.70 -52.63 -6.34
N LEU A 372 -13.11 -52.23 -7.47
CA LEU A 372 -13.55 -52.61 -8.80
C LEU A 372 -12.76 -53.83 -9.28
N GLN A 373 -13.45 -54.92 -9.62
CA GLN A 373 -12.79 -56.08 -10.18
C GLN A 373 -12.50 -55.86 -11.67
N ILE A 374 -11.25 -56.12 -12.06
CA ILE A 374 -10.76 -56.00 -13.44
C ILE A 374 -10.06 -57.31 -13.87
N PRO A 375 -9.97 -57.60 -15.18
CA PRO A 375 -9.45 -58.88 -15.65
C PRO A 375 -7.93 -59.04 -15.50
N SER A 376 -7.16 -57.96 -15.61
CA SER A 376 -5.70 -57.95 -15.45
C SER A 376 -5.20 -56.57 -15.06
N ILE A 377 -3.97 -56.51 -14.53
CA ILE A 377 -3.23 -55.27 -14.24
C ILE A 377 -2.23 -54.88 -15.33
N ASP A 378 -2.08 -55.67 -16.40
CA ASP A 378 -0.98 -55.51 -17.37
C ASP A 378 -0.97 -54.16 -18.12
N GLU A 379 -2.14 -53.55 -18.31
CA GLU A 379 -2.30 -52.25 -18.99
C GLU A 379 -2.18 -51.05 -18.02
N LEU A 380 -1.98 -51.30 -16.73
CA LEU A 380 -1.92 -50.26 -15.71
C LEU A 380 -0.48 -49.74 -15.56
N ILE A 381 -0.34 -48.42 -15.55
CA ILE A 381 0.92 -47.73 -15.32
C ILE A 381 0.95 -47.31 -13.86
N PHE A 382 1.92 -47.83 -13.10
CA PHE A 382 2.07 -47.50 -11.69
C PHE A 382 3.05 -46.33 -11.49
N ARG A 383 2.70 -45.42 -10.59
CA ARG A 383 3.60 -44.33 -10.17
C ARG A 383 3.35 -43.98 -8.70
N PRO A 384 4.42 -43.81 -7.89
CA PRO A 384 4.29 -43.29 -6.54
C PRO A 384 3.52 -41.96 -6.54
N GLU A 385 2.69 -41.76 -5.51
CA GLU A 385 2.03 -40.48 -5.25
C GLU A 385 3.10 -39.44 -4.93
N GLU A 386 3.02 -38.26 -5.54
CA GLU A 386 3.94 -37.15 -5.25
C GLU A 386 3.71 -36.68 -3.81
N ILE A 387 4.62 -37.05 -2.91
CA ILE A 387 4.57 -36.60 -1.52
C ILE A 387 4.95 -35.12 -1.50
N ALA A 388 3.97 -34.25 -1.29
CA ALA A 388 4.24 -32.83 -1.05
C ALA A 388 5.25 -32.72 0.12
N PRO A 389 6.34 -31.94 -0.01
CA PRO A 389 7.37 -31.87 1.01
C PRO A 389 6.73 -31.52 2.34
N ARG A 390 6.92 -32.38 3.35
CA ARG A 390 6.43 -32.13 4.71
C ARG A 390 6.91 -30.73 5.10
N ARG A 391 5.98 -29.80 5.32
CA ARG A 391 6.30 -28.50 5.92
C ARG A 391 7.07 -28.79 7.20
N ARG A 392 8.37 -28.47 7.21
CA ARG A 392 9.18 -28.50 8.44
C ARG A 392 8.44 -27.60 9.43
N ARG A 393 7.98 -28.21 10.53
CA ARG A 393 7.31 -27.52 11.63
C ARG A 393 8.25 -26.54 12.31
#